data_AF-A0A8S3IF62-F1
#
_entry.id   AF-A0A8S3IF62-F1
#
_cell.length_a   1.000
_cell.length_b   1.000
_cell.length_c   1.000
_cell.angle_alpha   90.00
_cell.angle_beta   90.00
_cell.angle_gamma   90.00
#
_symmetry.space_group_name_H-M   'P 1'
#
loop_
_entity.id
_entity.type
_entity.pdbx_description
1 polymer ?
#
loop_
_entity_poly.entity_id
_entity_poly.type
_entity_poly.pdbx_seq_one_letter_code
_entity_poly.pdbx_strand_id
1 'polypeptide(L)'
;VAVNKGLSPKDLIDKFKSILDEIIKDPKQPQTIDSFKKILDAVVDDKIILVASRQLLTDLCTSYLNRLTSEQAKEVALYALERIAARAISFEDQVGLYRNFLADIYENEENWREAAKVLCGAPLESAQKPLSPDYKLKTYLRIARLYLEDDDPVQAEVFINRASLLQNDTRDEQLQILYR
;
A
#
# COMPACT_ATOMS: atom_id res chain seq x y z
N VAL A 1 -22.68 -24.77 -16.94
CA VAL A 1 -22.02 -23.44 -16.93
C VAL A 1 -22.97 -22.45 -16.27
N ALA A 2 -22.92 -22.36 -14.94
CA ALA A 2 -23.86 -21.55 -14.16
C ALA A 2 -23.17 -21.02 -12.90
N VAL A 3 -22.40 -19.95 -13.07
CA VAL A 3 -21.88 -19.12 -11.97
C VAL A 3 -22.14 -17.68 -12.36
N ASN A 4 -23.40 -17.27 -12.41
CA ASN A 4 -23.79 -15.86 -12.58
C ASN A 4 -25.25 -15.64 -12.15
N LYS A 5 -25.57 -16.04 -10.91
CA LYS A 5 -26.61 -15.38 -10.12
C LYS A 5 -25.88 -14.62 -9.02
N GLY A 6 -26.04 -13.30 -9.04
CA GLY A 6 -25.27 -12.33 -8.26
C GLY A 6 -25.26 -12.65 -6.78
N LEU A 7 -24.11 -13.10 -6.30
CA LEU A 7 -23.75 -12.98 -4.89
C LEU A 7 -23.79 -11.49 -4.55
N SER A 8 -24.38 -11.15 -3.41
CA SER A 8 -24.30 -9.76 -2.96
C SER A 8 -22.83 -9.38 -2.74
N PRO A 9 -22.48 -8.09 -2.81
CA PRO A 9 -21.14 -7.62 -2.48
C PRO A 9 -20.61 -8.20 -1.16
N LYS A 10 -21.51 -8.32 -0.18
CA LYS A 10 -21.22 -8.85 1.14
C LYS A 10 -20.89 -10.34 1.09
N ASP A 11 -21.71 -11.16 0.43
CA ASP A 11 -21.47 -12.61 0.32
C ASP A 11 -20.17 -12.91 -0.42
N LEU A 12 -19.84 -12.10 -1.43
CA LEU A 12 -18.57 -12.20 -2.14
C LEU A 12 -17.40 -11.92 -1.20
N ILE A 13 -17.46 -10.81 -0.46
CA ILE A 13 -16.43 -10.43 0.52
C ILE A 13 -16.26 -11.53 1.57
N ASP A 14 -17.35 -12.03 2.14
CA ASP A 14 -17.32 -13.07 3.18
C ASP A 14 -16.71 -14.37 2.65
N LYS A 15 -17.01 -14.75 1.40
CA LYS A 15 -16.40 -15.91 0.75
C LYS A 15 -14.90 -15.73 0.56
N PHE A 16 -14.45 -14.57 0.09
CA PHE A 16 -13.00 -14.29 -0.05
C PHE A 16 -12.28 -14.32 1.29
N LYS A 17 -12.88 -13.73 2.34
CA LYS A 17 -12.33 -13.78 3.70
C LYS A 17 -12.18 -15.21 4.21
N SER A 18 -13.20 -16.05 4.03
CA SER A 18 -13.14 -17.46 4.40
C SER A 18 -11.99 -18.19 3.71
N ILE A 19 -11.75 -17.93 2.42
CA ILE A 19 -10.65 -18.55 1.67
C ILE A 19 -9.29 -18.04 2.19
N LEU A 20 -9.15 -16.73 2.44
CA LEU A 20 -7.93 -16.14 3.01
C LEU A 20 -7.62 -16.69 4.40
N ASP A 21 -8.64 -16.87 5.23
CA ASP A 21 -8.50 -17.47 6.56
C ASP A 21 -8.05 -18.92 6.50
N GLU A 22 -8.48 -19.68 5.49
CA GLU A 22 -8.00 -21.04 5.25
C GLU A 22 -6.53 -21.06 4.80
N ILE A 23 -6.14 -20.18 3.88
CA ILE A 23 -4.77 -20.10 3.36
C ILE A 23 -3.77 -19.80 4.49
N ILE A 24 -4.13 -18.92 5.44
CA ILE A 24 -3.19 -18.48 6.48
C ILE A 24 -3.13 -19.43 7.68
N LYS A 25 -3.92 -20.51 7.70
CA LYS A 25 -3.75 -21.56 8.72
C LYS A 25 -2.39 -22.24 8.63
N ASP A 26 -1.78 -22.29 7.44
CA ASP A 26 -0.45 -22.85 7.24
C ASP A 26 0.37 -21.98 6.26
N PRO A 27 0.88 -20.82 6.72
CA PRO A 27 1.53 -19.83 5.86
C PRO A 27 2.89 -20.29 5.33
N LYS A 28 3.46 -21.38 5.86
CA LYS A 28 4.75 -21.94 5.42
C LYS A 28 4.63 -22.85 4.21
N GLN A 29 3.41 -23.15 3.76
CA GLN A 29 3.21 -23.93 2.55
C GLN A 29 3.73 -23.18 1.31
N PRO A 30 4.45 -23.84 0.39
CA PRO A 30 4.95 -23.22 -0.83
C PRO A 30 3.85 -22.57 -1.68
N GLN A 31 2.66 -23.16 -1.70
CA GLN A 31 1.50 -22.69 -2.46
C GLN A 31 0.80 -21.46 -1.87
N THR A 32 1.18 -21.00 -0.68
CA THR A 32 0.52 -19.87 -0.01
C THR A 32 0.58 -18.62 -0.89
N ILE A 33 1.76 -18.26 -1.38
CA ILE A 33 1.96 -17.07 -2.22
C ILE A 33 1.16 -17.17 -3.52
N ASP A 34 1.20 -18.31 -4.20
CA ASP A 34 0.42 -18.54 -5.43
C ASP A 34 -1.09 -18.41 -5.18
N SER A 35 -1.56 -18.83 -4.01
CA SER A 35 -2.96 -18.70 -3.63
C SER A 35 -3.35 -17.24 -3.41
N PHE A 36 -2.50 -16.45 -2.75
CA PHE A 36 -2.68 -15.00 -2.63
C PHE A 36 -2.68 -14.31 -3.99
N LYS A 37 -1.76 -14.66 -4.89
CA LYS A 37 -1.69 -14.10 -6.26
C LYS A 37 -2.98 -14.39 -7.05
N LYS A 38 -3.48 -15.63 -7.00
CA LYS A 38 -4.76 -16.00 -7.62
C LYS A 38 -5.95 -15.21 -7.05
N ILE A 39 -5.95 -14.97 -5.74
CA ILE A 39 -6.97 -14.13 -5.10
C ILE A 39 -6.87 -12.70 -5.60
N LEU A 40 -5.67 -12.12 -5.64
CA LEU A 40 -5.45 -10.78 -6.16
C LEU A 40 -5.95 -10.66 -7.60
N ASP A 41 -5.65 -11.63 -8.46
CA ASP A 41 -6.15 -11.67 -9.85
C ASP A 41 -7.67 -11.68 -9.92
N ALA A 42 -8.33 -12.45 -9.06
CA ALA A 42 -9.78 -12.47 -8.98
C ALA A 42 -10.34 -11.13 -8.47
N VAL A 43 -9.72 -10.55 -7.44
CA VAL A 43 -10.15 -9.28 -6.81
C VAL A 43 -10.03 -8.09 -7.75
N VAL A 44 -9.03 -8.06 -8.63
CA VAL A 44 -8.86 -6.97 -9.60
C VAL A 44 -9.62 -7.18 -10.92
N ASP A 45 -10.24 -8.35 -11.13
CA ASP A 45 -11.05 -8.62 -12.33
C ASP A 45 -12.24 -7.65 -12.39
N ASP A 46 -12.44 -7.04 -13.56
CA ASP A 46 -13.48 -6.03 -13.79
C ASP A 46 -14.92 -6.56 -13.58
N LYS A 47 -15.10 -7.89 -13.50
CA LYS A 47 -16.37 -8.52 -13.12
C LYS A 47 -16.74 -8.27 -11.65
N ILE A 48 -15.77 -7.99 -10.79
CA ILE A 48 -16.03 -7.65 -9.39
C ILE A 48 -16.32 -6.17 -9.28
N ILE A 49 -17.41 -5.84 -8.57
CA ILE A 49 -17.77 -4.45 -8.34
C ILE A 49 -16.67 -3.71 -7.56
N LEU A 50 -16.43 -2.45 -7.91
CA LEU A 50 -15.31 -1.67 -7.40
C LEU A 50 -15.30 -1.55 -5.87
N VAL A 51 -16.46 -1.38 -5.24
CA VAL A 51 -16.58 -1.25 -3.78
C VAL A 51 -16.09 -2.51 -3.07
N ALA A 52 -16.47 -3.70 -3.54
CA ALA A 52 -16.01 -4.95 -2.96
C ALA A 52 -14.51 -5.15 -3.21
N SER A 53 -14.03 -4.82 -4.41
CA SER A 53 -12.61 -4.91 -4.76
C SER A 53 -11.74 -4.04 -3.84
N ARG A 54 -12.14 -2.78 -3.61
CA ARG A 54 -11.45 -1.86 -2.69
C ARG A 54 -11.40 -2.40 -1.27
N GLN A 55 -12.53 -2.89 -0.75
CA GLN A 55 -12.59 -3.46 0.60
C GLN A 55 -11.68 -4.69 0.73
N LEU A 56 -11.71 -5.59 -0.25
CA LEU A 56 -10.90 -6.82 -0.24
C LEU A 56 -9.41 -6.51 -0.32
N LEU A 57 -8.99 -5.58 -1.17
CA LEU A 57 -7.59 -5.14 -1.25
C LEU A 57 -7.11 -4.50 0.05
N THR A 58 -7.96 -3.68 0.70
CA THR A 58 -7.67 -3.09 2.00
C THR A 58 -7.54 -4.15 3.10
N ASP A 59 -8.47 -5.10 3.15
CA ASP A 59 -8.46 -6.19 4.13
C ASP A 59 -7.24 -7.09 3.94
N LEU A 60 -6.91 -7.43 2.68
CA LEU A 60 -5.71 -8.19 2.32
C LEU A 60 -4.45 -7.53 2.89
N CYS A 61 -4.25 -6.24 2.64
CA CYS A 61 -3.08 -5.54 3.13
C CYS A 61 -3.03 -5.43 4.66
N THR A 62 -4.13 -5.02 5.29
CA THR A 62 -4.14 -4.68 6.72
C THR A 62 -4.22 -5.89 7.65
N SER A 63 -5.00 -6.91 7.26
CA SER A 63 -5.38 -8.02 8.14
C SER A 63 -4.65 -9.32 7.83
N TYR A 64 -4.13 -9.47 6.60
CA TYR A 64 -3.61 -10.74 6.12
C TYR A 64 -2.10 -10.71 5.84
N LEU A 65 -1.57 -9.66 5.20
CA LEU A 65 -0.13 -9.59 4.91
C LEU A 65 0.75 -9.57 6.17
N ASN A 66 0.30 -8.92 7.25
CA ASN A 66 0.98 -8.91 8.55
C ASN A 66 1.13 -10.31 9.19
N ARG A 67 0.41 -11.32 8.68
CA ARG A 67 0.47 -12.71 9.17
C ARG A 67 1.46 -13.57 8.37
N LEU A 68 2.04 -13.02 7.30
CA LEU A 68 3.07 -13.66 6.48
C LEU A 68 4.46 -13.26 6.97
N THR A 69 5.49 -13.97 6.50
CA THR A 69 6.87 -13.50 6.68
C THR A 69 7.13 -12.25 5.84
N SER A 70 8.12 -11.42 6.22
CA SER A 70 8.45 -10.18 5.49
C SER A 70 8.71 -10.41 3.99
N GLU A 71 9.38 -11.52 3.64
CA GLU A 71 9.66 -11.89 2.25
C GLU A 71 8.37 -12.20 1.48
N GLN A 72 7.52 -13.07 2.03
CA GLN A 72 6.22 -13.42 1.42
C GLN A 72 5.29 -12.20 1.32
N ALA A 73 5.23 -11.38 2.37
CA ALA A 73 4.40 -10.20 2.42
C ALA A 73 4.83 -9.17 1.35
N LYS A 74 6.14 -8.95 1.17
CA LYS A 74 6.67 -8.12 0.09
C LYS A 74 6.29 -8.66 -1.28
N GLU A 75 6.48 -9.95 -1.52
CA GLU A 75 6.18 -10.56 -2.83
C GLU A 75 4.70 -10.39 -3.19
N VAL A 76 3.79 -10.66 -2.25
CA VAL A 76 2.34 -10.50 -2.47
C VAL A 76 1.97 -9.02 -2.65
N ALA A 77 2.56 -8.10 -1.87
CA ALA A 77 2.27 -6.67 -1.98
C ALA A 77 2.78 -6.06 -3.30
N LEU A 78 3.96 -6.46 -3.77
CA LEU A 78 4.49 -6.05 -5.07
C LEU A 78 3.60 -6.56 -6.20
N TYR A 79 3.19 -7.83 -6.15
CA TYR A 79 2.25 -8.39 -7.12
C TYR A 79 0.92 -7.62 -7.12
N ALA A 80 0.38 -7.28 -5.95
CA ALA A 80 -0.85 -6.49 -5.86
C ALA A 80 -0.70 -5.13 -6.56
N LEU A 81 0.41 -4.42 -6.36
CA LEU A 81 0.68 -3.15 -7.04
C LEU A 81 0.75 -3.30 -8.56
N GLU A 82 1.36 -4.38 -9.07
CA GLU A 82 1.41 -4.68 -10.51
C GLU A 82 0.00 -4.92 -11.08
N ARG A 83 -0.84 -5.68 -10.36
CA ARG A 83 -2.21 -5.99 -10.79
C ARG A 83 -3.11 -4.77 -10.74
N ILE A 84 -2.92 -3.89 -9.75
CA ILE A 84 -3.70 -2.66 -9.59
C ILE A 84 -3.30 -1.58 -10.62
N ALA A 85 -2.05 -1.61 -11.13
CA ALA A 85 -1.49 -0.56 -11.97
C ALA A 85 -2.37 -0.17 -13.18
N ALA A 86 -2.98 -1.15 -13.85
CA ALA A 86 -3.86 -0.92 -15.01
C ALA A 86 -5.09 -0.05 -14.68
N ARG A 87 -5.51 -0.05 -13.42
CA ARG A 87 -6.66 0.71 -12.89
C ARG A 87 -6.25 1.58 -11.70
N ALA A 88 -5.00 2.06 -11.67
CA ALA A 88 -4.44 2.78 -10.52
C ALA A 88 -5.32 3.95 -10.04
N ILE A 89 -5.93 4.69 -10.97
CA ILE A 89 -6.87 5.79 -10.68
C ILE A 89 -8.09 5.31 -9.88
N SER A 90 -8.60 4.10 -10.17
CA SER A 90 -9.73 3.53 -9.43
C SER A 90 -9.36 3.03 -8.04
N PHE A 91 -8.06 2.88 -7.76
CA PHE A 91 -7.53 2.21 -6.57
C PHE A 91 -6.45 3.05 -5.86
N GLU A 92 -6.47 4.38 -5.99
CA GLU A 92 -5.43 5.26 -5.44
C GLU A 92 -5.21 5.05 -3.93
N ASP A 93 -6.29 4.91 -3.17
CA ASP A 93 -6.23 4.61 -1.73
C ASP A 93 -5.49 3.28 -1.47
N GLN A 94 -5.78 2.24 -2.27
CA GLN A 94 -5.10 0.94 -2.17
C GLN A 94 -3.63 1.05 -2.61
N VAL A 95 -3.32 1.78 -3.68
CA VAL A 95 -1.93 2.01 -4.11
C VAL A 95 -1.12 2.67 -2.99
N GLY A 96 -1.68 3.71 -2.37
CA GLY A 96 -1.06 4.35 -1.21
C GLY A 96 -0.87 3.39 -0.04
N LEU A 97 -1.89 2.59 0.28
CA LEU A 97 -1.85 1.61 1.37
C LEU A 97 -0.73 0.57 1.18
N TYR A 98 -0.65 -0.08 0.01
CA TYR A 98 0.35 -1.10 -0.28
C TYR A 98 1.77 -0.53 -0.34
N ARG A 99 1.94 0.71 -0.84
CA ARG A 99 3.24 1.37 -0.85
C ARG A 99 3.74 1.73 0.54
N ASN A 100 2.87 2.22 1.42
CA ASN A 100 3.24 2.45 2.82
C ASN A 100 3.60 1.13 3.52
N PHE A 101 2.81 0.08 3.30
CA PHE A 101 3.10 -1.25 3.86
C PHE A 101 4.46 -1.79 3.41
N LEU A 102 4.78 -1.71 2.12
CA LEU A 102 6.10 -2.11 1.59
C LEU A 102 7.22 -1.27 2.16
N ALA A 103 7.02 0.05 2.28
CA ALA A 103 8.01 0.94 2.87
C ALA A 103 8.30 0.59 4.33
N ASP A 104 7.29 0.25 5.12
CA ASP A 104 7.47 -0.21 6.50
C ASP A 104 8.32 -1.48 6.56
N ILE A 105 8.11 -2.45 5.66
CA ILE A 105 8.93 -3.66 5.62
C ILE A 105 10.37 -3.33 5.24
N TYR A 106 10.59 -2.55 4.18
CA TYR A 106 11.95 -2.20 3.75
C TYR A 106 12.69 -1.36 4.80
N GLU A 107 12.00 -0.46 5.49
CA GLU A 107 12.57 0.34 6.59
C GLU A 107 13.00 -0.55 7.77
N ASN A 108 12.17 -1.54 8.15
CA ASN A 108 12.52 -2.51 9.21
C ASN A 108 13.69 -3.44 8.82
N GLU A 109 13.94 -3.62 7.53
CA GLU A 109 15.06 -4.38 6.98
C GLU A 109 16.28 -3.50 6.68
N GLU A 110 16.26 -2.21 7.07
CA GLU A 110 17.31 -1.22 6.79
C GLU A 110 17.60 -1.03 5.28
N ASN A 111 16.63 -1.37 4.42
CA ASN A 111 16.70 -1.15 2.99
C ASN A 111 16.14 0.23 2.64
N TRP A 112 16.87 1.27 3.07
CA TRP A 112 16.44 2.66 3.03
C TRP A 112 16.10 3.15 1.61
N ARG A 113 16.95 2.83 0.62
CA ARG A 113 16.74 3.20 -0.78
C ARG A 113 15.42 2.67 -1.33
N GLU A 114 15.13 1.39 -1.11
CA GLU A 114 13.91 0.79 -1.62
C GLU A 114 12.68 1.32 -0.87
N ALA A 115 12.75 1.51 0.45
CA ALA A 115 11.69 2.15 1.23
C ALA A 115 11.33 3.55 0.69
N ALA A 116 12.35 4.37 0.38
CA ALA A 116 12.15 5.69 -0.21
C ALA A 116 11.48 5.59 -1.59
N LYS A 117 11.99 4.72 -2.47
CA LYS A 117 11.43 4.51 -3.82
C LYS A 117 9.97 4.10 -3.81
N VAL A 118 9.55 3.18 -2.92
CA VAL A 118 8.12 2.80 -2.87
C VAL A 118 7.24 3.96 -2.45
N LEU A 119 7.66 4.76 -1.45
CA LEU A 119 6.93 5.94 -1.00
C LEU A 119 6.88 7.05 -2.05
N CYS A 120 7.95 7.26 -2.82
CA CYS A 120 7.98 8.22 -3.93
C CYS A 120 6.89 7.94 -4.98
N GLY A 121 6.49 6.67 -5.15
CA GLY A 121 5.41 6.29 -6.05
C GLY A 121 4.00 6.38 -5.45
N ALA A 122 3.84 6.80 -4.19
CA ALA A 122 2.53 6.98 -3.58
C ALA A 122 1.81 8.20 -4.21
N PRO A 123 0.47 8.15 -4.37
CA PRO A 123 -0.31 9.21 -5.03
C PRO A 123 -0.53 10.43 -4.11
N LEU A 124 0.57 11.08 -3.68
CA LEU A 124 0.53 12.20 -2.73
C LEU A 124 -0.16 13.44 -3.29
N GLU A 125 -0.14 13.62 -4.61
CA GLU A 125 -0.78 14.74 -5.32
C GLU A 125 -2.05 14.31 -6.07
N SER A 126 -2.79 13.33 -5.53
CA SER A 126 -4.07 12.91 -6.12
C SER A 126 -5.01 14.11 -6.33
N ALA A 127 -5.49 14.26 -7.56
CA ALA A 127 -6.50 15.24 -7.92
C ALA A 127 -7.93 14.80 -7.55
N GLN A 128 -8.16 13.50 -7.36
CA GLN A 128 -9.50 12.98 -7.03
C GLN A 128 -9.82 13.13 -5.55
N LYS A 129 -8.83 12.92 -4.70
CA LYS A 129 -8.98 12.94 -3.26
C LYS A 129 -7.80 13.71 -2.65
N PRO A 130 -7.97 15.02 -2.39
CA PRO A 130 -6.90 15.80 -1.79
C PRO A 130 -6.56 15.22 -0.41
N LEU A 131 -5.30 14.84 -0.23
CA LEU A 131 -4.76 14.40 1.05
C LEU A 131 -4.50 15.62 1.96
N SER A 132 -4.55 15.42 3.27
CA SER A 132 -4.27 16.49 4.21
C SER A 132 -2.82 16.99 4.06
N PRO A 133 -2.56 18.31 4.25
CA PRO A 133 -1.20 18.83 4.27
C PRO A 133 -0.30 18.08 5.24
N ASP A 134 -0.81 17.74 6.42
CA ASP A 134 -0.08 16.98 7.46
C ASP A 134 0.38 15.61 6.97
N TYR A 135 -0.49 14.86 6.28
CA TYR A 135 -0.14 13.55 5.74
C TYR A 135 0.95 13.67 4.67
N LYS A 136 0.79 14.60 3.73
CA LYS A 136 1.79 14.85 2.67
C LYS A 136 3.13 15.26 3.25
N LEU A 137 3.12 16.21 4.19
CA LEU A 137 4.30 16.69 4.89
C LEU A 137 5.02 15.55 5.61
N LYS A 138 4.29 14.75 6.38
CA LYS A 138 4.83 13.58 7.07
C LYS A 138 5.46 12.58 6.10
N THR A 139 4.81 12.31 4.96
CA THR A 139 5.39 11.39 3.97
C THR A 139 6.63 11.98 3.30
N TYR A 140 6.66 13.27 2.96
CA TYR A 140 7.85 13.90 2.38
C TYR A 140 9.03 13.92 3.35
N LEU A 141 8.79 14.23 4.64
CA LEU A 141 9.81 14.15 5.68
C LEU A 141 10.32 12.71 5.85
N ARG A 142 9.42 11.71 5.82
CA ARG A 142 9.81 10.29 5.87
C ARG A 142 10.71 9.91 4.69
N ILE A 143 10.36 10.31 3.46
CA ILE A 143 11.17 10.04 2.27
C ILE A 143 12.55 10.73 2.39
N ALA A 144 12.59 11.99 2.81
CA ALA A 144 13.84 12.71 2.99
C ALA A 144 14.76 12.01 3.99
N ARG A 145 14.22 11.60 5.14
CA ARG A 145 14.95 10.83 6.14
C ARG A 145 15.51 9.53 5.54
N LEU A 146 14.70 8.76 4.83
CA LEU A 146 15.16 7.49 4.22
C LEU A 146 16.32 7.71 3.24
N TYR A 147 16.31 8.79 2.45
CA TYR A 147 17.44 9.11 1.58
C TYR A 147 18.69 9.57 2.34
N LEU A 148 18.55 10.22 3.51
CA LEU A 148 19.68 10.55 4.36
C LEU A 148 20.31 9.31 5.00
N GLU A 149 19.50 8.35 5.45
CA GLU A 149 19.99 7.06 5.99
C GLU A 149 20.67 6.22 4.90
N ASP A 150 20.38 6.48 3.62
CA ASP A 150 21.00 5.86 2.45
C ASP A 150 22.20 6.65 1.87
N ASP A 151 22.71 7.66 2.60
CA ASP A 151 23.80 8.55 2.17
C ASP A 151 23.54 9.28 0.83
N ASP A 152 22.27 9.58 0.52
CA ASP A 152 21.84 10.31 -0.70
C ASP A 152 21.22 11.69 -0.34
N PRO A 153 22.04 12.66 0.12
CA PRO A 153 21.53 13.97 0.55
C PRO A 153 20.92 14.77 -0.60
N VAL A 154 21.32 14.50 -1.84
CA VAL A 154 20.77 15.17 -3.03
C VAL A 154 19.30 14.79 -3.20
N GLN A 155 18.96 13.50 -3.10
CA GLN A 155 17.56 13.09 -3.13
C GLN A 155 16.81 13.58 -1.90
N ALA A 156 17.41 13.53 -0.71
CA ALA A 156 16.77 14.03 0.50
C ALA A 156 16.36 15.51 0.38
N GLU A 157 17.24 16.36 -0.13
CA GLU A 157 17.00 17.80 -0.33
C GLU A 157 15.79 18.06 -1.25
N VAL A 158 15.59 17.26 -2.29
CA VAL A 158 14.41 17.36 -3.17
C VAL A 158 13.11 17.22 -2.38
N PHE A 159 13.05 16.28 -1.43
CA PHE A 159 11.84 16.04 -0.64
C PHE A 159 11.69 17.02 0.53
N ILE A 160 12.79 17.52 1.11
CA ILE A 160 12.76 18.64 2.06
C ILE A 160 12.17 19.89 1.40
N ASN A 161 12.57 20.20 0.16
CA ASN A 161 12.03 21.32 -0.60
C ASN A 161 10.54 21.16 -0.95
N ARG A 162 10.04 19.92 -1.07
CA ARG A 162 8.59 19.68 -1.21
C ARG A 162 7.86 19.85 0.12
N ALA A 163 8.45 19.35 1.21
CA ALA A 163 7.94 19.55 2.57
C ALA A 163 7.84 21.05 2.93
N SER A 164 8.82 21.86 2.54
CA SER A 164 8.85 23.29 2.85
C SER A 164 7.70 24.09 2.24
N LEU A 165 7.09 23.61 1.15
CA LEU A 165 5.91 24.22 0.54
C LEU A 165 4.64 24.01 1.38
N LEU A 166 4.62 22.97 2.22
CA LEU A 166 3.45 22.57 3.02
C LEU A 166 3.60 22.93 4.50
N GLN A 167 4.80 23.32 4.96
CA GLN A 167 5.08 23.58 6.38
C GLN A 167 4.16 24.66 7.00
N ASN A 168 3.73 25.63 6.20
CA ASN A 168 2.88 26.74 6.67
C ASN A 168 1.39 26.36 6.73
N ASP A 169 1.03 25.26 6.08
CA ASP A 169 -0.34 24.76 6.01
C ASP A 169 -0.64 23.71 7.10
N THR A 170 0.40 23.18 7.76
CA THR A 170 0.23 22.27 8.90
C THR A 170 -0.02 23.01 10.21
N ARG A 171 -0.93 22.47 11.02
CA ARG A 171 -1.18 22.93 12.40
C ARG A 171 -0.52 22.02 13.45
N ASP A 172 0.18 20.99 13.00
CA ASP A 172 0.85 20.03 13.88
C ASP A 172 2.22 20.58 14.30
N GLU A 173 2.33 21.01 15.56
CA GLU A 173 3.57 21.55 16.13
C GLU A 173 4.71 20.52 16.10
N GLN A 174 4.44 19.22 16.21
CA GLN A 174 5.47 18.19 16.16
C GLN A 174 6.06 18.07 14.76
N LEU A 175 5.23 18.15 13.71
CA LEU A 175 5.71 18.14 12.33
C LEU A 175 6.50 19.41 11.99
N GLN A 176 6.10 20.56 12.54
CA GLN A 176 6.87 21.79 12.41
C GLN A 176 8.24 21.70 13.09
N ILE A 177 8.33 21.07 14.26
CA ILE A 177 9.61 20.83 14.96
C ILE A 177 10.46 19.84 14.17
N LEU A 178 9.89 18.72 13.69
CA LEU A 178 10.63 17.69 12.95
C LEU A 178 11.25 18.23 11.65
N TYR A 179 10.61 19.21 11.01
CA TYR A 179 11.15 19.86 9.82
C TYR A 179 12.32 20.82 10.13
N ARG A 180 12.30 21.47 11.30
CA ARG A 180 13.30 22.49 11.69
C ARG A 180 14.61 21.88 12.13
#